data_AF-A0A2V7MX95-F1
#
_entry.id   AF-A0A2V7MX95-F1
#
_cell.length_a   1.000
_cell.length_b   1.000
_cell.length_c   1.000
_cell.angle_alpha   90.00
_cell.angle_beta   90.00
_cell.angle_gamma   90.00
#
_symmetry.space_group_name_H-M   'P 1'
#
loop_
_entity.id
_entity.type
_entity.pdbx_description
1 polymer ?
#
loop_
_entity_poly.entity_id
_entity_poly.type
_entity_poly.pdbx_seq_one_letter_code
_entity_poly.pdbx_strand_id
1 'polypeptide(L)'
;MIHALLLMALVATQDTSAGKQVYTKWCAGCHGDNGAGDGPAARHMIPPPRDFTGAVYQIRSTANGQLPTDADLLRSIDEGLPGTAMPGWKNRLSDRQRRDVLAYIKTFSTFFADTTQRPQVLEFGKEPGGGTGAEALRVGRQFYDSIGCRKCHGDQGRGDGPSAPTLKDDAGHPIFAANLHENWRFNGGPTTTDIYHRLRTGLDGTPMPSFSDLIDQKFLTETELWRLAEYVRSLSPGEPPVVRDVIHAPLVTRVLPRAPDDSAWNAVDTYWFPLVGQVIHKNRWFAPAVTGVWVKAVHTRDSIALRVTWDDRSASPDSAWLGHLGRVLATVQSDDSTREQPALWPDQMVVEFPVTIPTGMERPYFLMGSSSGPVYQWRWTSASRSAAVAGLARGIERFDSLPRGGVGARAVYDHGQWRVVFTRALASLDTASQLPFRSGRAIPVAFFALDGSNGEHGTRMAVSTWYFLALDEPVPARVFISPVLAMLLTLGLGMLVVWRAQQKTSYRRQQ
;
A
#
# COMPACT_ATOMS: atom_id res chain seq x y z
N MET A 1 22.22 1.44 59.09
CA MET A 1 21.81 2.69 58.41
C MET A 1 22.95 3.09 57.50
N ILE A 2 22.70 3.60 56.29
CA ILE A 2 23.60 3.64 55.11
C ILE A 2 23.42 2.37 54.27
N HIS A 3 22.85 2.53 53.07
CA HIS A 3 22.50 1.57 51.98
C HIS A 3 21.04 1.68 51.47
N ALA A 4 20.25 2.65 51.97
CA ALA A 4 18.92 2.95 51.44
C ALA A 4 18.87 4.22 50.55
N LEU A 5 19.99 4.64 49.96
CA LEU A 5 20.07 5.75 49.02
C LEU A 5 20.96 5.36 47.84
N LEU A 6 20.35 4.96 46.72
CA LEU A 6 20.73 5.26 45.33
C LEU A 6 20.06 4.24 44.39
N LEU A 7 18.74 4.37 44.21
CA LEU A 7 18.05 3.91 43.00
C LEU A 7 16.83 4.80 42.76
N MET A 8 17.03 6.13 42.84
CA MET A 8 16.24 7.03 42.01
C MET A 8 16.78 6.82 40.60
N ALA A 9 16.03 6.12 39.75
CA ALA A 9 16.23 6.22 38.33
C ALA A 9 16.18 7.71 37.98
N LEU A 10 17.31 8.30 37.57
CA LEU A 10 17.32 9.63 36.97
C LEU A 10 16.46 9.54 35.71
N VAL A 11 15.17 9.87 35.82
CA VAL A 11 14.40 10.35 34.68
C VAL A 11 15.05 11.68 34.33
N ALA A 12 16.06 11.60 33.46
CA ALA A 12 16.81 12.77 33.07
C ALA A 12 15.83 13.78 32.46
N THR A 13 15.76 14.96 33.07
CA THR A 13 14.82 16.03 32.71
C THR A 13 14.94 16.34 31.23
N GLN A 14 13.81 16.42 30.51
CA GLN A 14 13.78 16.78 29.10
C GLN A 14 14.44 18.15 28.90
N ASP A 15 15.26 18.27 27.85
CA ASP A 15 15.99 19.50 27.51
C ASP A 15 15.46 20.07 26.19
N THR A 16 14.75 21.20 26.27
CA THR A 16 14.16 21.87 25.10
C THR A 16 15.22 22.50 24.19
N SER A 17 16.41 22.84 24.68
CA SER A 17 17.51 23.36 23.87
C SER A 17 18.12 22.25 23.01
N ALA A 18 18.38 21.08 23.60
CA ALA A 18 18.77 19.88 22.85
C ALA A 18 17.65 19.45 21.88
N GLY A 19 16.40 19.51 22.32
CA GLY A 19 15.22 19.22 21.51
C GLY A 19 15.10 20.11 20.27
N LYS A 20 15.39 21.42 20.41
CA LYS A 20 15.41 22.35 19.28
C LYS A 20 16.42 21.95 18.21
N GLN A 21 17.62 21.52 18.60
CA GLN A 21 18.64 21.07 17.64
C GLN A 21 18.18 19.84 16.85
N VAL A 22 17.52 18.90 17.52
CA VAL A 22 16.92 17.72 16.88
C VAL A 22 15.80 18.15 15.92
N TYR A 23 14.91 19.03 16.38
CA TYR A 23 13.79 19.53 15.59
C TYR A 23 14.23 20.24 14.31
N THR A 24 15.15 21.21 14.41
CA THR A 24 15.66 21.94 13.25
C THR A 24 16.31 21.01 12.23
N LYS A 25 17.02 19.97 12.70
CA LYS A 25 17.71 19.04 11.81
C LYS A 25 16.77 18.05 11.11
N TRP A 26 15.72 17.58 11.79
CA TRP A 26 14.95 16.41 11.35
C TRP A 26 13.46 16.67 11.10
N CYS A 27 12.88 17.70 11.72
CA CYS A 27 11.44 17.93 11.73
C CYS A 27 11.03 19.21 10.98
N ALA A 28 11.81 20.29 11.10
CA ALA A 28 11.48 21.62 10.58
C ALA A 28 11.30 21.66 9.05
N GLY A 29 11.98 20.78 8.29
CA GLY A 29 11.82 20.69 6.83
C GLY A 29 10.37 20.40 6.40
N CYS A 30 9.59 19.71 7.25
CA CYS A 30 8.17 19.41 7.02
C CYS A 30 7.28 20.28 7.91
N HIS A 31 7.55 20.34 9.22
CA HIS A 31 6.68 21.01 10.19
C HIS A 31 6.91 22.53 10.33
N GLY A 32 7.91 23.09 9.64
CA GLY A 32 8.26 24.51 9.70
C GLY A 32 9.04 24.88 10.96
N ASP A 33 9.77 25.99 10.92
CA ASP A 33 10.61 26.44 12.04
C ASP A 33 9.78 26.81 13.29
N ASN A 34 8.53 27.23 13.08
CA ASN A 34 7.59 27.62 14.13
C ASN A 34 6.56 26.52 14.46
N GLY A 35 6.71 25.32 13.90
CA GLY A 35 5.80 24.21 14.16
C GLY A 35 4.42 24.35 13.51
N ALA A 36 4.25 25.25 12.54
CA ALA A 36 2.96 25.56 11.91
C ALA A 36 2.58 24.62 10.74
N GLY A 37 3.33 23.53 10.52
CA GLY A 37 3.06 22.60 9.43
C GLY A 37 3.37 23.17 8.03
N ASP A 38 4.12 24.26 7.96
CA ASP A 38 4.37 25.08 6.77
C ASP A 38 5.83 25.01 6.28
N GLY A 39 6.54 23.93 6.65
CA GLY A 39 7.90 23.70 6.18
C GLY A 39 7.99 23.63 4.65
N PRO A 40 9.18 23.83 4.06
CA PRO A 40 9.35 23.87 2.61
C PRO A 40 8.86 22.60 1.88
N ALA A 41 8.80 21.45 2.57
CA ALA A 41 8.29 20.21 2.03
C ALA A 41 6.75 20.06 2.12
N ALA A 42 6.06 20.85 2.95
CA ALA A 42 4.62 20.72 3.22
C ALA A 42 3.75 20.82 1.97
N ARG A 43 4.13 21.71 1.05
CA ARG A 43 3.46 21.93 -0.25
C ARG A 43 3.54 20.74 -1.23
N HIS A 44 4.15 19.63 -0.83
CA HIS A 44 4.28 18.42 -1.64
C HIS A 44 3.68 17.19 -0.94
N MET A 45 2.84 17.39 0.08
CA MET A 45 2.30 16.30 0.92
C MET A 45 0.80 16.39 1.05
N ILE A 46 0.12 15.23 1.00
CA ILE A 46 -1.27 15.07 1.41
C ILE A 46 -1.33 13.88 2.38
N PRO A 47 -1.89 14.06 3.59
CA PRO A 47 -2.25 15.34 4.20
C PRO A 47 -0.99 16.22 4.46
N PRO A 48 -1.15 17.54 4.66
CA PRO A 48 -0.04 18.39 5.07
C PRO A 48 0.52 17.97 6.44
N PRO A 49 1.79 18.32 6.74
CA PRO A 49 2.38 18.10 8.06
C PRO A 49 1.55 18.76 9.16
N ARG A 50 1.54 18.14 10.35
CA ARG A 50 0.78 18.65 11.50
C ARG A 50 1.26 20.04 11.89
N ASP A 51 0.32 20.97 12.01
CA ASP A 51 0.45 22.20 12.78
C ASP A 51 0.34 21.90 14.28
N PHE A 52 1.42 22.15 15.02
CA PHE A 52 1.53 21.93 16.46
C PHE A 52 1.01 23.10 17.29
N THR A 53 0.81 24.29 16.71
CA THR A 53 0.47 25.52 17.44
C THR A 53 -0.91 25.46 18.08
N GLY A 54 -1.86 24.80 17.42
CA GLY A 54 -3.21 24.54 17.94
C GLY A 54 -3.31 23.37 18.92
N ALA A 55 -2.24 22.59 19.11
CA ALA A 55 -2.21 21.37 19.93
C ALA A 55 -3.32 20.33 19.62
N VAL A 56 -3.73 20.25 18.35
CA VAL A 56 -4.77 19.31 17.87
C VAL A 56 -4.09 18.05 17.32
N TYR A 57 -4.20 16.92 18.03
CA TYR A 57 -3.50 15.67 17.68
C TYR A 57 -4.47 14.53 17.36
N GLN A 58 -4.24 13.85 16.23
CA GLN A 58 -5.07 12.70 15.83
C GLN A 58 -4.89 11.48 16.72
N ILE A 59 -3.64 11.17 17.12
CA ILE A 59 -3.30 9.94 17.83
C ILE A 59 -3.15 10.23 19.32
N ARG A 60 -4.11 9.74 20.11
CA ARG A 60 -4.23 9.98 21.55
C ARG A 60 -4.76 8.77 22.29
N SER A 61 -4.66 8.84 23.62
CA SER A 61 -5.34 7.98 24.58
C SER A 61 -6.33 8.74 25.48
N THR A 62 -6.51 10.04 25.24
CA THR A 62 -7.39 10.95 25.98
C THR A 62 -8.71 11.18 25.23
N ALA A 63 -9.70 11.79 25.88
CA ALA A 63 -11.00 12.07 25.27
C ALA A 63 -10.89 13.02 24.05
N ASN A 64 -11.86 12.95 23.14
CA ASN A 64 -11.95 13.84 21.97
C ASN A 64 -11.87 15.32 22.39
N GLY A 65 -11.11 16.13 21.66
CA GLY A 65 -10.82 17.53 22.02
C GLY A 65 -9.84 17.74 23.18
N GLN A 66 -9.34 16.68 23.84
CA GLN A 66 -8.33 16.81 24.90
C GLN A 66 -6.91 16.66 24.36
N LEU A 67 -5.95 17.27 25.07
CA LEU A 67 -4.53 17.17 24.76
C LEU A 67 -4.02 15.72 24.80
N PRO A 68 -3.02 15.36 23.98
CA PRO A 68 -2.32 14.08 24.08
C PRO A 68 -1.51 13.98 25.37
N THR A 69 -1.24 12.74 25.80
CA THR A 69 -0.18 12.48 26.78
C THR A 69 1.20 12.53 26.13
N ASP A 70 2.27 12.65 26.93
CA ASP A 70 3.64 12.50 26.44
C ASP A 70 3.88 11.12 25.81
N ALA A 71 3.21 10.08 26.30
CA ALA A 71 3.30 8.74 25.72
C ALA A 71 2.69 8.68 24.30
N ASP A 72 1.57 9.39 24.07
CA ASP A 72 0.94 9.47 22.74
C ASP A 72 1.82 10.20 21.73
N LEU A 73 2.40 11.33 22.14
CA LEU A 73 3.33 12.10 21.33
C LEU A 73 4.60 11.31 21.03
N LEU A 74 5.18 10.66 22.04
CA LEU A 74 6.39 9.86 21.86
C LEU A 74 6.13 8.67 20.94
N ARG A 75 4.99 8.00 21.07
CA ARG A 75 4.60 6.92 20.16
C ARG A 75 4.51 7.40 18.71
N SER A 76 3.93 8.57 18.48
CA SER A 76 3.83 9.17 17.14
C SER A 76 5.21 9.51 16.54
N ILE A 77 6.16 9.96 17.37
CA ILE A 77 7.56 10.20 16.95
C ILE A 77 8.28 8.87 16.68
N ASP A 78 8.06 7.87 17.53
CA ASP A 78 8.74 6.58 17.47
C ASP A 78 8.39 5.79 16.23
N GLU A 79 7.09 5.60 16.01
CA GLU A 79 6.53 4.72 14.99
C GLU A 79 6.18 5.47 13.70
N GLY A 80 6.10 6.80 13.76
CA GLY A 80 5.66 7.64 12.64
C GLY A 80 4.14 7.55 12.44
N LEU A 81 3.69 8.03 11.27
CA LEU A 81 2.29 7.93 10.85
C LEU A 81 2.25 7.28 9.46
N PRO A 82 2.17 5.94 9.37
CA PRO A 82 2.41 5.17 8.14
C PRO A 82 1.56 5.54 6.92
N GLY A 83 0.40 6.15 7.12
CA GLY A 83 -0.48 6.65 6.06
C GLY A 83 -0.10 8.04 5.54
N THR A 84 1.03 8.59 5.99
CA THR A 84 1.51 9.94 5.65
C THR A 84 3.00 9.93 5.33
N ALA A 85 3.58 11.10 5.05
CA ALA A 85 5.02 11.26 4.88
C ALA A 85 5.83 11.22 6.18
N MET A 86 5.21 11.10 7.37
CA MET A 86 5.89 11.12 8.67
C MET A 86 6.53 9.76 9.01
N PRO A 87 7.88 9.63 8.94
CA PRO A 87 8.55 8.36 9.21
C PRO A 87 8.66 8.10 10.73
N GLY A 88 8.94 6.86 11.10
CA GLY A 88 9.32 6.50 12.47
C GLY A 88 10.78 6.85 12.77
N TRP A 89 11.02 7.48 13.92
CA TRP A 89 12.35 7.98 14.30
C TRP A 89 13.09 7.09 15.31
N LYS A 90 12.46 6.03 15.81
CA LYS A 90 13.01 5.12 16.83
C LYS A 90 14.36 4.50 16.49
N ASN A 91 14.57 4.19 15.21
CA ASN A 91 15.80 3.57 14.73
C ASN A 91 16.87 4.58 14.28
N ARG A 92 16.56 5.89 14.35
CA ARG A 92 17.45 6.97 13.88
C ARG A 92 17.88 7.91 14.99
N LEU A 93 17.00 8.16 15.96
CA LEU A 93 17.24 9.04 17.10
C LEU A 93 17.34 8.22 18.38
N SER A 94 18.21 8.63 19.30
CA SER A 94 18.27 8.02 20.62
C SER A 94 16.99 8.30 21.41
N ASP A 95 16.72 7.45 22.39
CA ASP A 95 15.59 7.61 23.30
C ASP A 95 15.58 8.98 24.02
N ARG A 96 16.78 9.49 24.36
CA ARG A 96 16.96 10.84 24.92
C ARG A 96 16.58 11.92 23.90
N GLN A 97 17.09 11.84 22.66
CA GLN A 97 16.80 12.82 21.61
C GLN A 97 15.30 12.90 21.30
N ARG A 98 14.60 11.76 21.29
CA ARG A 98 13.14 11.71 21.05
C ARG A 98 12.34 12.36 22.18
N ARG A 99 12.74 12.17 23.43
CA ARG A 99 12.12 12.86 24.57
C ARG A 99 12.41 14.36 24.61
N ASP A 100 13.61 14.77 24.23
CA ASP A 100 13.99 16.18 24.16
C ASP A 100 13.23 16.91 23.04
N VAL A 101 13.13 16.31 21.84
CA VAL A 101 12.36 16.91 20.73
C VAL A 101 10.87 16.95 21.02
N LEU A 102 10.31 15.95 21.72
CA LEU A 102 8.93 16.00 22.21
C LEU A 102 8.71 17.21 23.11
N ALA A 103 9.60 17.44 24.08
CA ALA A 103 9.50 18.60 24.96
C ALA A 103 9.57 19.92 24.19
N TYR A 104 10.43 19.99 23.16
CA TYR A 104 10.48 21.16 22.28
C TYR A 104 9.20 21.34 21.46
N ILE A 105 8.62 20.28 20.89
CA ILE A 105 7.34 20.33 20.15
C ILE A 105 6.21 20.92 21.01
N LYS A 106 6.14 20.55 22.29
CA LYS A 106 5.15 21.10 23.23
C LYS A 106 5.30 22.61 23.44
N THR A 107 6.46 23.20 23.16
CA THR A 107 6.66 24.66 23.28
C THR A 107 5.95 25.48 22.20
N PHE A 108 5.51 24.86 21.11
CA PHE A 108 4.79 25.56 20.04
C PHE A 108 3.35 25.94 20.41
N SER A 109 2.80 25.39 21.49
CA SER A 109 1.44 25.69 21.92
C SER A 109 1.35 25.99 23.41
N THR A 110 0.68 27.09 23.73
CA THR A 110 0.43 27.51 25.12
C THR A 110 -0.49 26.54 25.87
N PHE A 111 -1.28 25.72 25.16
CA PHE A 111 -2.14 24.71 25.79
C PHE A 111 -1.35 23.69 26.61
N PHE A 112 -0.10 23.38 26.24
CA PHE A 112 0.76 22.47 27.03
C PHE A 112 1.41 23.15 28.24
N ALA A 113 1.39 24.48 28.34
CA ALA A 113 1.94 25.21 29.47
C ALA A 113 0.97 25.22 30.66
N ASP A 114 -0.33 25.05 30.41
CA ASP A 114 -1.32 24.89 31.46
C ASP A 114 -1.17 23.51 32.11
N THR A 115 -0.67 23.51 33.34
CA THR A 115 -0.47 22.28 34.15
C THR A 115 -1.62 22.01 35.10
N THR A 116 -2.65 22.86 35.11
CA THR A 116 -3.83 22.72 35.97
C THR A 116 -4.75 21.60 35.49
N GLN A 117 -4.80 21.35 34.18
CA GLN A 117 -5.54 20.26 33.56
C GLN A 117 -4.56 19.22 33.01
N ARG A 118 -4.32 18.17 33.80
CA ARG A 118 -3.53 17.03 33.31
C ARG A 118 -4.39 16.18 32.38
N PRO A 119 -3.89 15.82 31.18
CA PRO A 119 -4.61 14.92 30.29
C PRO A 119 -4.94 13.61 31.01
N GLN A 120 -6.22 13.25 31.04
CA GLN A 120 -6.67 11.98 31.61
C GLN A 120 -6.81 10.94 30.52
N VAL A 121 -6.11 9.82 30.70
CA VAL A 121 -6.22 8.65 29.82
C VAL A 121 -7.61 8.06 30.00
N LEU A 122 -8.26 7.73 28.88
CA LEU A 122 -9.53 7.01 28.91
C LEU A 122 -9.32 5.60 29.47
N GLU A 123 -10.25 5.15 30.30
CA GLU A 123 -10.34 3.74 30.66
C GLU A 123 -10.85 2.95 29.44
N PHE A 124 -10.00 2.08 28.91
CA PHE A 124 -10.31 1.24 27.76
C PHE A 124 -10.77 -0.15 28.24
N GLY A 125 -11.96 -0.58 27.79
CA GLY A 125 -12.43 -1.95 28.01
C GLY A 125 -11.50 -3.00 27.40
N LYS A 126 -11.54 -4.23 27.93
CA LYS A 126 -10.73 -5.34 27.42
C LYS A 126 -11.31 -5.92 26.13
N GLU A 127 -10.44 -6.32 25.21
CA GLU A 127 -10.82 -7.05 24.00
C GLU A 127 -11.57 -8.34 24.37
N PRO A 128 -12.80 -8.55 23.85
CA PRO A 128 -13.54 -9.77 24.07
C PRO A 128 -12.91 -10.93 23.28
N GLY A 129 -13.00 -12.14 23.82
CA GLY A 129 -12.55 -13.34 23.08
C GLY A 129 -13.36 -13.58 21.80
N GLY A 130 -12.76 -14.32 20.85
CA GLY A 130 -13.43 -14.81 19.65
C GLY A 130 -13.55 -13.80 18.50
N GLY A 131 -12.70 -12.78 18.44
CA GLY A 131 -12.82 -11.67 17.48
C GLY A 131 -12.71 -12.02 15.99
N THR A 132 -12.25 -13.21 15.64
CA THR A 132 -12.25 -13.72 14.26
C THR A 132 -13.47 -14.61 13.94
N GLY A 133 -14.35 -14.84 14.92
CA GLY A 133 -15.55 -15.65 14.74
C GLY A 133 -16.59 -14.96 13.87
N ALA A 134 -17.30 -15.73 13.04
CA ALA A 134 -18.31 -15.21 12.11
C ALA A 134 -19.37 -14.33 12.79
N GLU A 135 -19.78 -14.68 14.01
CA GLU A 135 -20.74 -13.89 14.79
C GLU A 135 -20.18 -12.53 15.24
N ALA A 136 -18.92 -12.50 15.70
CA ALA A 136 -18.24 -11.27 16.09
C ALA A 136 -18.15 -10.30 14.89
N LEU A 137 -17.75 -10.81 13.73
CA LEU A 137 -17.66 -10.03 12.49
C LEU A 137 -19.04 -9.57 12.00
N ARG A 138 -20.09 -10.40 12.17
CA ARG A 138 -21.47 -10.04 11.82
C ARG A 138 -21.97 -8.86 12.68
N VAL A 139 -21.71 -8.89 13.98
CA VAL A 139 -22.04 -7.77 14.89
C VAL A 139 -21.25 -6.53 14.53
N GLY A 140 -19.94 -6.67 14.27
CA GLY A 140 -19.11 -5.55 13.84
C GLY A 140 -19.59 -4.90 12.54
N ARG A 141 -19.97 -5.73 11.54
CA ARG A 141 -20.58 -5.26 10.29
C ARG A 141 -21.89 -4.50 10.54
N GLN A 142 -22.75 -5.02 11.41
CA GLN A 142 -24.01 -4.35 11.75
C GLN A 142 -23.77 -2.94 12.32
N PHE A 143 -22.76 -2.78 13.19
CA PHE A 143 -22.42 -1.46 13.72
C PHE A 143 -21.75 -0.56 12.69
N TYR A 144 -20.88 -1.10 11.82
CA TYR A 144 -20.29 -0.37 10.70
C TYR A 144 -21.36 0.29 9.82
N ASP A 145 -22.45 -0.43 9.55
CA ASP A 145 -23.58 0.07 8.77
C ASP A 145 -24.45 1.06 9.56
N SER A 146 -24.84 0.71 10.79
CA SER A 146 -25.80 1.50 11.58
C SER A 146 -25.26 2.86 12.06
N ILE A 147 -23.97 2.94 12.41
CA ILE A 147 -23.34 4.21 12.81
C ILE A 147 -22.86 5.03 11.60
N GLY A 148 -22.98 4.46 10.39
CA GLY A 148 -22.73 5.18 9.15
C GLY A 148 -21.26 5.26 8.73
N CYS A 149 -20.38 4.35 9.18
CA CYS A 149 -18.97 4.31 8.73
C CYS A 149 -18.86 4.27 7.20
N ARG A 150 -19.77 3.53 6.56
CA ARG A 150 -19.86 3.40 5.09
C ARG A 150 -20.07 4.72 4.34
N LYS A 151 -20.56 5.78 5.00
CA LYS A 151 -20.74 7.10 4.36
C LYS A 151 -19.41 7.70 3.92
N CYS A 152 -18.35 7.48 4.70
CA CYS A 152 -17.00 7.98 4.39
C CYS A 152 -16.10 6.86 3.86
N HIS A 153 -16.14 5.69 4.50
CA HIS A 153 -15.24 4.58 4.17
C HIS A 153 -15.76 3.66 3.05
N GLY A 154 -17.02 3.81 2.61
CA GLY A 154 -17.64 2.95 1.59
C GLY A 154 -18.13 1.62 2.16
N ASP A 155 -18.91 0.86 1.39
CA ASP A 155 -19.52 -0.39 1.87
C ASP A 155 -18.47 -1.45 2.23
N GLN A 156 -17.40 -1.51 1.44
CA GLN A 156 -16.30 -2.46 1.61
C GLN A 156 -15.08 -1.83 2.28
N GLY A 157 -15.15 -0.57 2.70
CA GLY A 157 -14.07 0.08 3.45
C GLY A 157 -12.91 0.64 2.62
N ARG A 158 -13.06 0.89 1.31
CA ARG A 158 -11.97 1.41 0.45
C ARG A 158 -11.86 2.94 0.40
N GLY A 159 -12.70 3.64 1.15
CA GLY A 159 -12.73 5.11 1.14
C GLY A 159 -13.51 5.69 -0.04
N ASP A 160 -14.41 4.89 -0.64
CA ASP A 160 -15.29 5.20 -1.76
C ASP A 160 -16.73 5.55 -1.31
N GLY A 161 -16.89 5.96 -0.04
CA GLY A 161 -18.20 6.33 0.49
C GLY A 161 -18.78 7.57 -0.19
N PRO A 162 -20.11 7.75 -0.21
CA PRO A 162 -20.75 8.90 -0.87
C PRO A 162 -20.32 10.27 -0.32
N SER A 163 -19.80 10.33 0.92
CA SER A 163 -19.25 11.56 1.51
C SER A 163 -17.74 11.72 1.28
N ALA A 164 -17.03 10.70 0.78
CA ALA A 164 -15.60 10.73 0.54
C ALA A 164 -15.12 11.95 -0.29
N PRO A 165 -15.81 12.36 -1.38
CA PRO A 165 -15.40 13.54 -2.16
C PRO A 165 -15.52 14.86 -1.38
N THR A 166 -16.30 14.88 -0.30
CA THR A 166 -16.54 16.10 0.49
C THR A 166 -15.57 16.27 1.65
N LEU A 167 -14.77 15.25 1.96
CA LEU A 167 -13.91 15.24 3.13
C LEU A 167 -12.80 16.30 3.05
N LYS A 168 -12.60 16.96 4.18
CA LYS A 168 -11.54 17.92 4.45
C LYS A 168 -11.26 17.93 5.96
N ASP A 169 -10.06 18.35 6.35
CA ASP A 169 -9.74 18.61 7.74
C ASP A 169 -10.34 19.95 8.23
N ASP A 170 -10.17 20.26 9.51
CA ASP A 170 -10.70 21.51 10.11
C ASP A 170 -10.05 22.78 9.53
N ALA A 171 -8.84 22.65 8.95
CA ALA A 171 -8.14 23.73 8.23
C ALA A 171 -8.56 23.82 6.76
N GLY A 172 -9.44 22.93 6.27
CA GLY A 172 -9.94 22.89 4.91
C GLY A 172 -9.07 22.15 3.90
N HIS A 173 -7.97 21.51 4.33
CA HIS A 173 -7.13 20.68 3.48
C HIS A 173 -7.85 19.39 3.08
N PRO A 174 -7.53 18.81 1.89
CA PRO A 174 -8.10 17.54 1.50
C PRO A 174 -7.64 16.44 2.45
N ILE A 175 -8.58 15.57 2.85
CA ILE A 175 -8.28 14.36 3.59
C ILE A 175 -9.02 13.19 2.95
N PHE A 176 -8.34 12.06 2.82
CA PHE A 176 -8.95 10.83 2.35
C PHE A 176 -9.38 9.98 3.54
N ALA A 177 -10.54 9.34 3.43
CA ALA A 177 -10.86 8.21 4.30
C ALA A 177 -9.79 7.13 4.11
N ALA A 178 -9.32 6.57 5.23
CA ALA A 178 -8.36 5.47 5.21
C ALA A 178 -8.96 4.28 4.44
N ASN A 179 -8.15 3.67 3.58
CA ASN A 179 -8.48 2.40 2.97
C ASN A 179 -8.31 1.31 4.03
N LEU A 180 -9.43 0.74 4.48
CA LEU A 180 -9.49 -0.24 5.57
C LEU A 180 -8.96 -1.62 5.15
N HIS A 181 -8.59 -1.80 3.89
CA HIS A 181 -7.84 -2.96 3.38
C HIS A 181 -6.32 -2.81 3.55
N GLU A 182 -5.86 -1.63 3.98
CA GLU A 182 -4.45 -1.29 4.18
C GLU A 182 -4.15 -0.91 5.64
N ASN A 183 -4.55 -1.75 6.62
CA ASN A 183 -4.36 -1.45 8.04
C ASN A 183 -2.88 -1.14 8.43
N TRP A 184 -1.90 -1.66 7.68
CA TRP A 184 -0.48 -1.32 7.86
C TRP A 184 -0.16 0.15 7.59
N ARG A 185 -1.07 0.91 6.98
CA ARG A 185 -1.00 2.36 6.79
C ARG A 185 -1.79 3.16 7.84
N PHE A 186 -2.42 2.52 8.82
CA PHE A 186 -3.16 3.26 9.84
C PHE A 186 -2.22 4.07 10.74
N ASN A 187 -2.43 5.39 10.76
CA ASN A 187 -1.63 6.34 11.55
C ASN A 187 -1.54 5.99 13.04
N GLY A 188 -2.60 5.39 13.60
CA GLY A 188 -2.68 5.03 15.01
C GLY A 188 -2.22 3.61 15.36
N GLY A 189 -1.74 2.85 14.37
CA GLY A 189 -1.34 1.45 14.50
C GLY A 189 -2.33 0.46 13.84
N PRO A 190 -1.86 -0.75 13.44
CA PRO A 190 -2.61 -1.67 12.60
C PRO A 190 -3.46 -2.71 13.37
N THR A 191 -3.34 -2.76 14.70
CA THR A 191 -3.95 -3.82 15.53
C THR A 191 -5.43 -3.54 15.83
N THR A 192 -6.19 -4.56 16.23
CA THR A 192 -7.57 -4.39 16.71
C THR A 192 -7.64 -3.38 17.86
N THR A 193 -6.72 -3.46 18.82
CA THR A 193 -6.61 -2.52 19.94
C THR A 193 -6.36 -1.09 19.47
N ASP A 194 -5.47 -0.89 18.50
CA ASP A 194 -5.21 0.44 17.94
C ASP A 194 -6.46 1.03 17.29
N ILE A 195 -7.17 0.22 16.51
CA ILE A 195 -8.42 0.61 15.85
C ILE A 195 -9.48 0.95 16.90
N TYR A 196 -9.65 0.11 17.91
CA TYR A 196 -10.57 0.35 19.03
C TYR A 196 -10.25 1.67 19.75
N HIS A 197 -8.96 1.95 20.02
CA HIS A 197 -8.55 3.22 20.62
C HIS A 197 -8.93 4.41 19.73
N ARG A 198 -8.75 4.33 18.40
CA ARG A 198 -9.15 5.41 17.50
C ARG A 198 -10.66 5.63 17.48
N LEU A 199 -11.45 4.57 17.54
CA LEU A 199 -12.89 4.66 17.66
C LEU A 199 -13.32 5.31 18.99
N ARG A 200 -12.60 5.05 20.08
CA ARG A 200 -12.85 5.65 21.39
C ARG A 200 -12.41 7.11 21.48
N THR A 201 -11.26 7.47 20.92
CA THR A 201 -10.71 8.83 21.06
C THR A 201 -11.16 9.78 19.96
N GLY A 202 -11.59 9.27 18.81
CA GLY A 202 -11.69 10.06 17.58
C GLY A 202 -10.32 10.49 17.05
N LEU A 203 -10.32 11.14 15.90
CA LEU A 203 -9.13 11.73 15.28
C LEU A 203 -9.33 13.25 15.18
N ASP A 204 -8.94 13.98 16.23
CA ASP A 204 -9.11 15.44 16.29
C ASP A 204 -8.52 16.14 15.05
N GLY A 205 -9.19 17.20 14.61
CA GLY A 205 -8.86 17.92 13.39
C GLY A 205 -9.37 17.26 12.12
N THR A 206 -10.10 16.14 12.21
CA THR A 206 -10.64 15.40 11.05
C THR A 206 -12.12 15.10 11.22
N PRO A 207 -12.83 14.74 10.13
CA PRO A 207 -14.23 14.31 10.21
C PRO A 207 -14.48 12.97 10.91
N MET A 208 -13.44 12.26 11.39
CA MET A 208 -13.59 10.95 12.05
C MET A 208 -13.85 11.15 13.56
N PRO A 209 -15.10 10.95 14.03
CA PRO A 209 -15.49 11.30 15.39
C PRO A 209 -15.03 10.25 16.40
N SER A 210 -15.16 10.60 17.68
CA SER A 210 -15.21 9.62 18.76
C SER A 210 -16.59 8.96 18.82
N PHE A 211 -16.62 7.68 19.16
CA PHE A 211 -17.82 6.92 19.46
C PHE A 211 -18.04 6.69 20.96
N SER A 212 -17.27 7.36 21.83
CA SER A 212 -17.45 7.27 23.29
C SER A 212 -18.81 7.82 23.72
N ASP A 213 -19.28 8.91 23.13
CA ASP A 213 -20.60 9.48 23.45
C ASP A 213 -21.74 8.49 23.18
N LEU A 214 -21.61 7.66 22.14
CA LEU A 214 -22.61 6.64 21.84
C LEU A 214 -22.58 5.51 22.88
N ILE A 215 -21.44 5.23 23.52
CA ILE A 215 -21.34 4.31 24.65
C ILE A 215 -22.00 4.92 25.89
N ASP A 216 -21.68 6.18 26.19
CA ASP A 216 -22.22 6.88 27.35
C ASP A 216 -23.75 7.01 27.28
N GLN A 217 -24.28 7.21 26.07
CA GLN A 217 -25.72 7.25 25.78
C GLN A 217 -26.35 5.86 25.65
N LYS A 218 -25.58 4.78 25.82
CA LYS A 218 -26.02 3.38 25.74
C LYS A 218 -26.62 3.00 24.37
N PHE A 219 -26.22 3.68 23.31
CA PHE A 219 -26.56 3.31 21.94
C PHE A 219 -25.72 2.13 21.45
N LEU A 220 -24.48 2.01 21.91
CA LEU A 220 -23.67 0.80 21.80
C LEU A 220 -22.96 0.49 23.11
N THR A 221 -22.52 -0.75 23.27
CA THR A 221 -21.68 -1.22 24.37
C THR A 221 -20.20 -1.22 23.98
N GLU A 222 -19.29 -1.28 24.97
CA GLU A 222 -17.86 -1.44 24.69
C GLU A 222 -17.56 -2.71 23.89
N THR A 223 -18.25 -3.81 24.19
CA THR A 223 -18.09 -5.07 23.46
C THR A 223 -18.49 -4.92 22.00
N GLU A 224 -19.58 -4.21 21.70
CA GLU A 224 -20.00 -3.95 20.32
C GLU A 224 -19.00 -3.05 19.57
N LEU A 225 -18.39 -2.07 20.25
CA LEU A 225 -17.32 -1.27 19.63
C LEU A 225 -16.07 -2.10 19.35
N TRP A 226 -15.73 -3.04 20.23
CA TRP A 226 -14.68 -4.03 19.95
C TRP A 226 -15.03 -4.90 18.74
N ARG A 227 -16.29 -5.37 18.62
CA ARG A 227 -16.73 -6.13 17.43
C ARG A 227 -16.59 -5.31 16.14
N LEU A 228 -16.88 -4.01 16.20
CA LEU A 228 -16.62 -3.10 15.07
C LEU A 228 -15.14 -3.02 14.74
N ALA A 229 -14.26 -2.86 15.73
CA ALA A 229 -12.81 -2.82 15.51
C ALA A 229 -12.29 -4.13 14.90
N GLU A 230 -12.79 -5.28 15.36
CA GLU A 230 -12.49 -6.60 14.80
C GLU A 230 -12.96 -6.74 13.35
N TYR A 231 -14.17 -6.26 13.04
CA TYR A 231 -14.67 -6.21 11.66
C TYR A 231 -13.76 -5.34 10.77
N VAL A 232 -13.42 -4.12 11.21
CA VAL A 232 -12.50 -3.24 10.46
C VAL A 232 -11.14 -3.91 10.26
N ARG A 233 -10.58 -4.55 11.30
CA ARG A 233 -9.32 -5.30 11.18
C ARG A 233 -9.42 -6.45 10.19
N SER A 234 -10.57 -7.12 10.11
CA SER A 234 -10.80 -8.27 9.23
C SER A 234 -10.86 -7.91 7.73
N LEU A 235 -11.07 -6.63 7.40
CA LEU A 235 -11.05 -6.15 6.01
C LEU A 235 -9.65 -6.21 5.40
N SER A 236 -8.61 -6.05 6.23
CA SER A 236 -7.21 -6.16 5.79
C SER A 236 -6.69 -7.60 5.85
N PRO A 237 -5.70 -7.95 5.00
CA PRO A 237 -4.99 -9.23 5.11
C PRO A 237 -4.37 -9.44 6.50
N GLY A 238 -4.07 -10.70 6.82
CA GLY A 238 -3.44 -11.08 8.09
C GLY A 238 -2.08 -10.40 8.30
N GLU A 239 -1.29 -10.32 7.23
CA GLU A 239 0.02 -9.67 7.20
C GLU A 239 0.07 -8.60 6.10
N PRO A 240 0.89 -7.55 6.25
CA PRO A 240 1.13 -6.57 5.18
C PRO A 240 1.66 -7.26 3.92
N PRO A 241 1.29 -6.78 2.72
CA PRO A 241 1.79 -7.36 1.48
C PRO A 241 3.31 -7.19 1.37
N VAL A 242 3.98 -8.24 0.92
CA VAL A 242 5.42 -8.25 0.68
C VAL A 242 5.69 -8.31 -0.82
N VAL A 243 6.66 -7.53 -1.27
CA VAL A 243 7.09 -7.52 -2.67
C VAL A 243 7.74 -8.86 -3.01
N ARG A 244 7.22 -9.51 -4.06
CA ARG A 244 7.81 -10.71 -4.67
C ARG A 244 8.21 -10.36 -6.10
N ASP A 245 9.51 -10.28 -6.35
CA ASP A 245 10.07 -9.72 -7.60
C ASP A 245 9.66 -10.45 -8.88
N VAL A 246 9.19 -11.70 -8.79
CA VAL A 246 8.82 -12.54 -9.93
C VAL A 246 7.36 -12.96 -9.85
N ILE A 247 6.57 -12.51 -10.83
CA ILE A 247 5.20 -12.95 -11.09
C ILE A 247 5.29 -14.27 -11.85
N HIS A 248 4.83 -15.36 -11.24
CA HIS A 248 4.67 -16.63 -11.94
C HIS A 248 3.32 -16.68 -12.66
N ALA A 249 3.38 -16.90 -13.97
CA ALA A 249 2.21 -17.16 -14.78
C ALA A 249 2.17 -18.67 -15.07
N PRO A 250 1.29 -19.45 -14.42
CA PRO A 250 1.17 -20.87 -14.70
C PRO A 250 0.58 -21.12 -16.10
N LEU A 251 1.04 -22.19 -16.73
CA LEU A 251 0.46 -22.73 -17.97
C LEU A 251 -0.91 -23.37 -17.66
N VAL A 252 -1.98 -22.80 -18.21
CA VAL A 252 -3.32 -23.36 -18.11
C VAL A 252 -3.71 -24.10 -19.40
N THR A 253 -4.34 -25.27 -19.27
CA THR A 253 -4.82 -26.10 -20.39
C THR A 253 -6.18 -25.64 -20.96
N ARG A 254 -6.83 -24.71 -20.26
CA ARG A 254 -8.15 -24.13 -20.54
C ARG A 254 -8.01 -22.75 -21.19
N VAL A 255 -9.10 -22.25 -21.78
CA VAL A 255 -9.18 -20.89 -22.35
C VAL A 255 -8.76 -19.85 -21.31
N LEU A 256 -8.04 -18.81 -21.74
CA LEU A 256 -7.64 -17.72 -20.85
C LEU A 256 -8.85 -17.06 -20.18
N PRO A 257 -8.80 -16.80 -18.87
CA PRO A 257 -9.81 -15.98 -18.21
C PRO A 257 -9.77 -14.56 -18.77
N ARG A 258 -10.89 -14.11 -19.34
CA ARG A 258 -11.01 -12.76 -19.93
C ARG A 258 -11.76 -11.80 -19.02
N ALA A 259 -12.68 -12.30 -18.20
CA ALA A 259 -13.41 -11.47 -17.25
C ALA A 259 -12.53 -11.19 -16.01
N PRO A 260 -12.54 -9.96 -15.47
CA PRO A 260 -11.84 -9.65 -14.23
C PRO A 260 -12.29 -10.48 -13.03
N ASP A 261 -13.55 -10.94 -13.02
CA ASP A 261 -14.14 -11.70 -11.90
C ASP A 261 -14.35 -13.18 -12.22
N ASP A 262 -13.63 -13.68 -13.23
CA ASP A 262 -13.61 -15.10 -13.53
C ASP A 262 -13.07 -15.90 -12.33
N SER A 263 -13.82 -16.90 -11.89
CA SER A 263 -13.43 -17.81 -10.79
C SER A 263 -12.09 -18.51 -11.03
N ALA A 264 -11.62 -18.62 -12.28
CA ALA A 264 -10.32 -19.18 -12.60
C ALA A 264 -9.16 -18.42 -11.91
N TRP A 265 -9.32 -17.12 -11.63
CA TRP A 265 -8.33 -16.32 -10.90
C TRP A 265 -8.14 -16.75 -9.44
N ASN A 266 -9.06 -17.52 -8.85
CA ASN A 266 -8.97 -17.97 -7.46
C ASN A 266 -7.82 -18.97 -7.25
N ALA A 267 -7.44 -19.70 -8.29
CA ALA A 267 -6.35 -20.67 -8.26
C ALA A 267 -4.97 -20.08 -8.64
N VAL A 268 -4.90 -18.76 -8.82
CA VAL A 268 -3.69 -18.07 -9.30
C VAL A 268 -3.12 -17.20 -8.18
N ASP A 269 -1.81 -17.32 -7.97
CA ASP A 269 -1.06 -16.52 -7.02
C ASP A 269 -1.21 -15.01 -7.27
N THR A 270 -1.23 -14.25 -6.19
CA THR A 270 -1.38 -12.78 -6.22
C THR A 270 -0.09 -12.11 -5.80
N TYR A 271 0.41 -11.19 -6.60
CA TYR A 271 1.65 -10.46 -6.36
C TYR A 271 1.33 -8.99 -6.11
N TRP A 272 1.96 -8.36 -5.13
CA TRP A 272 1.75 -6.95 -4.83
C TRP A 272 3.00 -6.13 -5.11
N PHE A 273 2.83 -4.98 -5.74
CA PHE A 273 3.90 -4.06 -6.08
C PHE A 273 3.55 -2.64 -5.65
N PRO A 274 4.40 -1.97 -4.86
CA PRO A 274 4.18 -0.58 -4.49
C PRO A 274 4.33 0.34 -5.70
N LEU A 275 3.51 1.38 -5.73
CA LEU A 275 3.66 2.50 -6.65
C LEU A 275 4.08 3.75 -5.86
N VAL A 276 4.92 4.58 -6.47
CA VAL A 276 5.37 5.85 -5.91
C VAL A 276 5.14 6.98 -6.90
N GLY A 277 4.99 8.20 -6.41
CA GLY A 277 4.78 9.35 -7.28
C GLY A 277 5.99 9.58 -8.18
N GLN A 278 5.75 9.87 -9.46
CA GLN A 278 6.81 10.23 -10.39
C GLN A 278 7.32 11.65 -10.07
N VAL A 279 8.56 11.74 -9.58
CA VAL A 279 9.19 12.99 -9.14
C VAL A 279 10.40 13.40 -9.98
N ILE A 280 10.68 12.69 -11.07
CA ILE A 280 11.87 12.89 -11.90
C ILE A 280 11.62 13.96 -12.97
N HIS A 281 10.52 13.86 -13.73
CA HIS A 281 10.17 14.82 -14.78
C HIS A 281 9.06 15.76 -14.35
N LYS A 282 9.14 17.01 -14.81
CA LYS A 282 8.02 17.96 -14.72
C LYS A 282 6.89 17.49 -15.67
N ASN A 283 5.62 17.62 -15.32
CA ASN A 283 5.07 18.04 -14.02
C ASN A 283 5.14 16.87 -13.03
N ARG A 284 5.76 17.07 -11.86
CA ARG A 284 5.93 16.01 -10.84
C ARG A 284 4.65 15.74 -10.07
N TRP A 285 4.56 14.56 -9.46
CA TRP A 285 3.47 14.20 -8.58
C TRP A 285 3.98 13.53 -7.30
N PHE A 286 3.78 14.19 -6.16
CA PHE A 286 4.34 13.76 -4.87
C PHE A 286 3.34 13.00 -3.98
N ALA A 287 2.05 13.08 -4.29
CA ALA A 287 0.97 12.51 -3.49
C ALA A 287 0.08 11.60 -4.35
N PRO A 288 0.61 10.47 -4.87
CA PRO A 288 -0.20 9.53 -5.63
C PRO A 288 -1.31 8.95 -4.74
N ALA A 289 -2.53 8.84 -5.27
CA ALA A 289 -3.64 8.20 -4.56
C ALA A 289 -3.58 6.68 -4.66
N VAL A 290 -3.06 6.15 -5.78
CA VAL A 290 -2.80 4.72 -5.97
C VAL A 290 -1.45 4.35 -5.39
N THR A 291 -1.46 3.50 -4.38
CA THR A 291 -0.29 3.16 -3.55
C THR A 291 0.40 1.87 -3.98
N GLY A 292 -0.27 1.05 -4.78
CA GLY A 292 0.20 -0.26 -5.21
C GLY A 292 -0.77 -0.95 -6.15
N VAL A 293 -0.29 -2.02 -6.79
CA VAL A 293 -1.09 -2.89 -7.66
C VAL A 293 -0.96 -4.35 -7.23
N TRP A 294 -2.08 -5.07 -7.28
CA TRP A 294 -2.12 -6.52 -7.15
C TRP A 294 -2.22 -7.15 -8.53
N VAL A 295 -1.35 -8.10 -8.82
CA VAL A 295 -1.17 -8.69 -10.15
C VAL A 295 -1.32 -10.20 -10.08
N LYS A 296 -2.09 -10.75 -11.01
CA LYS A 296 -2.14 -12.18 -11.31
C LYS A 296 -1.86 -12.39 -12.79
N ALA A 297 -1.15 -13.45 -13.14
CA ALA A 297 -0.86 -13.77 -14.54
C ALA A 297 -1.15 -15.24 -14.80
N VAL A 298 -1.62 -15.57 -16.00
CA VAL A 298 -1.71 -16.94 -16.50
C VAL A 298 -1.41 -16.94 -17.99
N HIS A 299 -0.94 -18.06 -18.52
CA HIS A 299 -0.78 -18.20 -19.95
C HIS A 299 -1.22 -19.55 -20.47
N THR A 300 -1.46 -19.59 -21.77
CA THR A 300 -1.64 -20.79 -22.58
C THR A 300 -0.37 -20.99 -23.41
N ARG A 301 -0.38 -21.90 -24.39
CA ARG A 301 0.77 -22.07 -25.29
C ARG A 301 0.97 -20.89 -26.24
N ASP A 302 -0.09 -20.12 -26.48
CA ASP A 302 -0.16 -19.13 -27.55
C ASP A 302 -0.57 -17.74 -27.06
N SER A 303 -1.13 -17.60 -25.85
CA SER A 303 -1.59 -16.33 -25.30
C SER A 303 -1.33 -16.16 -23.80
N ILE A 304 -1.26 -14.91 -23.33
CA ILE A 304 -1.17 -14.51 -21.91
C ILE A 304 -2.39 -13.69 -21.48
N ALA A 305 -2.79 -13.84 -20.22
CA ALA A 305 -3.68 -12.92 -19.51
C ALA A 305 -3.00 -12.38 -18.25
N LEU A 306 -3.08 -11.06 -18.06
CA LEU A 306 -2.57 -10.34 -16.88
C LEU A 306 -3.72 -9.58 -16.24
N ARG A 307 -4.08 -9.95 -15.01
CA ARG A 307 -5.07 -9.23 -14.20
C ARG A 307 -4.34 -8.28 -13.27
N VAL A 308 -4.60 -6.99 -13.42
CA VAL A 308 -4.11 -5.92 -12.54
C VAL A 308 -5.29 -5.39 -11.74
N THR A 309 -5.11 -5.25 -10.44
CA THR A 309 -6.11 -4.75 -9.50
C THR A 309 -5.48 -3.63 -8.68
N TRP A 310 -6.21 -2.54 -8.46
CA TRP A 310 -5.79 -1.46 -7.56
C TRP A 310 -6.99 -0.82 -6.91
N ASP A 311 -6.78 -0.28 -5.71
CA ASP A 311 -7.82 0.43 -4.98
C ASP A 311 -7.84 1.88 -5.46
N ASP A 312 -9.03 2.37 -5.77
CA ASP A 312 -9.32 3.69 -6.32
C ASP A 312 -10.68 4.15 -5.80
N ARG A 313 -10.72 5.32 -5.15
CA ARG A 313 -11.92 5.80 -4.45
C ARG A 313 -13.04 6.21 -5.38
N SER A 314 -12.76 6.26 -6.69
CA SER A 314 -13.71 6.69 -7.71
C SER A 314 -13.57 5.87 -8.97
N ALA A 315 -14.60 5.92 -9.83
CA ALA A 315 -14.48 5.45 -11.20
C ALA A 315 -14.31 6.66 -12.11
N SER A 316 -13.13 7.29 -12.09
CA SER A 316 -12.90 8.55 -12.80
C SER A 316 -13.11 8.37 -14.31
N PRO A 317 -13.57 9.40 -15.05
CA PRO A 317 -13.89 10.73 -14.55
C PRO A 317 -15.18 10.74 -13.72
N ASP A 318 -15.15 11.38 -12.55
CA ASP A 318 -16.31 11.54 -11.67
C ASP A 318 -16.43 13.00 -11.20
N SER A 319 -17.51 13.67 -11.59
CA SER A 319 -17.76 15.07 -11.24
C SER A 319 -17.94 15.31 -9.74
N ALA A 320 -18.32 14.30 -8.95
CA ALA A 320 -18.43 14.43 -7.51
C ALA A 320 -17.08 14.80 -6.85
N TRP A 321 -15.97 14.40 -7.47
CA TRP A 321 -14.61 14.63 -6.96
C TRP A 321 -13.99 15.96 -7.39
N LEU A 322 -14.60 16.74 -8.29
CA LEU A 322 -14.03 18.02 -8.76
C LEU A 322 -13.71 18.99 -7.63
N GLY A 323 -14.59 19.08 -6.62
CA GLY A 323 -14.35 19.92 -5.44
C GLY A 323 -13.20 19.43 -4.56
N HIS A 324 -13.04 18.10 -4.43
CA HIS A 324 -11.93 17.49 -3.72
C HIS A 324 -10.61 17.74 -4.46
N LEU A 325 -10.61 17.50 -5.77
CA LEU A 325 -9.50 17.73 -6.67
C LEU A 325 -9.03 19.19 -6.62
N GLY A 326 -9.95 20.15 -6.56
CA GLY A 326 -9.60 21.56 -6.33
C GLY A 326 -8.81 21.80 -5.05
N ARG A 327 -9.15 21.10 -3.96
CA ARG A 327 -8.38 21.16 -2.70
C ARG A 327 -7.01 20.47 -2.83
N VAL A 328 -6.94 19.33 -3.52
CA VAL A 328 -5.68 18.62 -3.81
C VAL A 328 -4.72 19.52 -4.58
N LEU A 329 -5.16 20.11 -5.70
CA LEU A 329 -4.35 21.01 -6.53
C LEU A 329 -4.00 22.34 -5.84
N ALA A 330 -4.81 22.79 -4.88
CA ALA A 330 -4.49 23.96 -4.05
C ALA A 330 -3.45 23.65 -2.97
N THR A 331 -3.40 22.41 -2.47
CA THR A 331 -2.51 21.96 -1.39
C THR A 331 -1.16 21.51 -1.93
N VAL A 332 -1.15 20.72 -3.01
CA VAL A 332 0.08 20.15 -3.59
C VAL A 332 0.53 20.96 -4.79
N GLN A 333 1.74 21.49 -4.72
CA GLN A 333 2.43 22.06 -5.86
C GLN A 333 3.10 20.96 -6.67
N SER A 334 2.85 20.94 -7.98
CA SER A 334 3.52 19.99 -8.86
C SER A 334 4.97 20.36 -9.14
N ASP A 335 5.34 21.67 -9.26
CA ASP A 335 6.73 22.22 -9.34
C ASP A 335 6.93 23.47 -10.25
N ASP A 336 6.53 24.66 -9.78
CA ASP A 336 6.75 25.99 -10.41
C ASP A 336 5.92 26.32 -11.68
N SER A 337 5.08 25.41 -12.17
CA SER A 337 4.11 25.70 -13.24
C SER A 337 2.85 26.42 -12.71
N THR A 338 2.09 27.07 -13.60
CA THR A 338 0.82 27.71 -13.23
C THR A 338 -0.11 26.67 -12.62
N ARG A 339 -0.76 27.02 -11.50
CA ARG A 339 -1.74 26.13 -10.85
C ARG A 339 -2.78 25.70 -11.88
N GLU A 340 -2.89 24.40 -12.04
CA GLU A 340 -3.83 23.81 -12.97
C GLU A 340 -5.24 23.86 -12.41
N GLN A 341 -6.22 24.05 -13.29
CA GLN A 341 -7.62 24.03 -12.90
C GLN A 341 -8.13 22.58 -12.81
N PRO A 342 -8.98 22.25 -11.83
CA PRO A 342 -9.61 20.93 -11.77
C PRO A 342 -10.35 20.60 -13.06
N ALA A 343 -10.09 19.43 -13.62
CA ALA A 343 -10.80 18.91 -14.78
C ALA A 343 -11.13 17.42 -14.59
N LEU A 344 -11.97 16.90 -15.47
CA LEU A 344 -12.36 15.50 -15.47
C LEU A 344 -11.34 14.68 -16.25
N TRP A 345 -10.50 13.95 -15.53
CA TRP A 345 -9.55 13.02 -16.10
C TRP A 345 -10.00 11.57 -15.88
N PRO A 346 -9.79 10.66 -16.84
CA PRO A 346 -10.05 9.25 -16.66
C PRO A 346 -8.93 8.57 -15.87
N ASP A 347 -9.27 7.50 -15.14
CA ASP A 347 -8.27 6.61 -14.59
C ASP A 347 -7.53 5.87 -15.71
N GLN A 348 -6.27 5.54 -15.46
CA GLN A 348 -5.46 4.78 -16.40
C GLN A 348 -4.58 3.76 -15.70
N MET A 349 -4.35 2.65 -16.41
CA MET A 349 -3.41 1.61 -16.01
C MET A 349 -2.50 1.29 -17.18
N VAL A 350 -1.19 1.33 -16.93
CA VAL A 350 -0.16 1.03 -17.92
C VAL A 350 0.66 -0.16 -17.44
N VAL A 351 0.83 -1.14 -18.33
CA VAL A 351 1.77 -2.25 -18.15
C VAL A 351 2.89 -2.07 -19.17
N GLU A 352 4.12 -2.02 -18.69
CA GLU A 352 5.30 -1.76 -19.52
C GLU A 352 6.22 -2.97 -19.56
N PHE A 353 6.77 -3.22 -20.75
CA PHE A 353 7.77 -4.23 -21.04
C PHE A 353 8.89 -3.62 -21.88
N PRO A 354 10.11 -4.17 -21.87
CA PRO A 354 11.09 -3.82 -22.88
C PRO A 354 10.63 -4.37 -24.24
N VAL A 355 11.06 -3.74 -25.34
CA VAL A 355 10.75 -4.24 -26.70
C VAL A 355 11.40 -5.61 -26.95
N THR A 356 12.59 -5.83 -26.38
CA THR A 356 13.31 -7.11 -26.39
C THR A 356 13.74 -7.49 -24.98
N ILE A 357 13.75 -8.78 -24.66
CA ILE A 357 14.22 -9.25 -23.34
C ILE A 357 15.74 -9.00 -23.27
N PRO A 358 16.24 -8.19 -22.33
CA PRO A 358 17.68 -7.94 -22.21
C PRO A 358 18.44 -9.22 -21.88
N THR A 359 19.62 -9.39 -22.47
CA THR A 359 20.52 -10.53 -22.19
C THR A 359 21.47 -10.27 -21.02
N GLY A 360 21.57 -9.03 -20.57
CA GLY A 360 22.41 -8.59 -19.45
C GLY A 360 21.60 -7.85 -18.37
N MET A 361 22.32 -7.16 -17.48
CA MET A 361 21.71 -6.40 -16.38
C MET A 361 21.11 -5.06 -16.82
N GLU A 362 21.54 -4.54 -17.96
CA GLU A 362 21.09 -3.26 -18.49
C GLU A 362 19.67 -3.37 -19.04
N ARG A 363 18.78 -2.51 -18.54
CA ARG A 363 17.36 -2.45 -18.93
C ARG A 363 17.08 -1.07 -19.52
N PRO A 364 16.09 -0.93 -20.40
CA PRO A 364 15.58 0.38 -20.75
C PRO A 364 15.21 1.18 -19.50
N TYR A 365 15.29 2.50 -19.61
CA TYR A 365 14.90 3.38 -18.52
C TYR A 365 13.46 3.08 -18.10
N PHE A 366 13.23 2.80 -16.82
CA PHE A 366 11.94 2.30 -16.30
C PHE A 366 10.80 3.30 -16.45
N LEU A 367 11.11 4.58 -16.62
CA LEU A 367 10.12 5.62 -16.80
C LEU A 367 9.88 5.85 -18.30
N MET A 368 9.28 4.85 -18.94
CA MET A 368 8.86 4.91 -20.34
C MET A 368 9.98 4.96 -21.38
N GLY A 369 11.16 4.42 -21.05
CA GLY A 369 12.29 4.32 -21.97
C GLY A 369 12.89 5.67 -22.37
N SER A 370 13.54 5.69 -23.53
CA SER A 370 14.11 6.89 -24.15
C SER A 370 13.82 6.91 -25.66
N SER A 371 14.23 7.98 -26.34
CA SER A 371 14.07 8.09 -27.79
C SER A 371 14.80 6.98 -28.56
N SER A 372 15.99 6.60 -28.12
CA SER A 372 16.83 5.52 -28.69
C SER A 372 16.56 4.15 -28.08
N GLY A 373 16.02 4.08 -26.86
CA GLY A 373 15.67 2.84 -26.16
C GLY A 373 14.20 2.82 -25.78
N PRO A 374 13.27 2.59 -26.74
CA PRO A 374 11.84 2.56 -26.46
C PRO A 374 11.45 1.35 -25.61
N VAL A 375 10.28 1.46 -24.99
CA VAL A 375 9.61 0.37 -24.27
C VAL A 375 8.25 0.09 -24.89
N TYR A 376 7.80 -1.15 -24.78
CA TYR A 376 6.52 -1.63 -25.26
C TYR A 376 5.49 -1.56 -24.14
N GLN A 377 4.40 -0.82 -24.33
CA GLN A 377 3.38 -0.61 -23.31
C GLN A 377 2.00 -1.07 -23.74
N TRP A 378 1.22 -1.54 -22.77
CA TRP A 378 -0.23 -1.70 -22.84
C TRP A 378 -0.88 -0.62 -21.98
N ARG A 379 -1.72 0.22 -22.59
CA ARG A 379 -2.42 1.32 -21.90
C ARG A 379 -3.91 1.07 -21.91
N TRP A 380 -4.51 1.05 -20.72
CA TRP A 380 -5.96 1.03 -20.52
C TRP A 380 -6.42 2.35 -19.91
N THR A 381 -7.63 2.77 -20.26
CA THR A 381 -8.28 3.96 -19.69
C THR A 381 -9.73 3.66 -19.35
N SER A 382 -10.21 4.21 -18.23
CA SER A 382 -11.61 4.10 -17.81
C SER A 382 -12.59 4.76 -18.78
N ALA A 383 -12.13 5.69 -19.64
CA ALA A 383 -12.92 6.26 -20.74
C ALA A 383 -13.31 5.21 -21.80
N SER A 384 -12.55 4.12 -21.92
CA SER A 384 -12.82 3.00 -22.82
C SER A 384 -12.57 1.67 -22.11
N ARG A 385 -13.47 1.32 -21.18
CA ARG A 385 -13.30 0.19 -20.24
C ARG A 385 -13.05 -1.17 -20.91
N SER A 386 -13.50 -1.36 -22.15
CA SER A 386 -13.40 -2.62 -22.90
C SER A 386 -12.28 -2.63 -23.95
N ALA A 387 -11.39 -1.64 -23.95
CA ALA A 387 -10.30 -1.56 -24.91
C ALA A 387 -8.99 -1.17 -24.21
N ALA A 388 -7.88 -1.65 -24.78
CA ALA A 388 -6.55 -1.17 -24.46
C ALA A 388 -5.80 -0.90 -25.76
N VAL A 389 -4.82 -0.02 -25.68
CA VAL A 389 -3.95 0.32 -26.80
C VAL A 389 -2.55 -0.16 -26.47
N ALA A 390 -1.93 -0.89 -27.40
CA ALA A 390 -0.51 -1.21 -27.32
C ALA A 390 0.30 -0.24 -28.16
N GLY A 391 1.50 0.10 -27.72
CA GLY A 391 2.34 1.08 -28.39
C GLY A 391 3.78 1.11 -27.89
N LEU A 392 4.59 1.96 -28.50
CA LEU A 392 5.94 2.24 -28.07
C LEU A 392 5.99 3.56 -27.32
N ALA A 393 6.50 3.54 -26.09
CA ALA A 393 6.88 4.76 -25.40
C ALA A 393 8.36 5.07 -25.65
N ARG A 394 8.64 6.34 -25.94
CA ARG A 394 9.97 6.86 -26.33
C ARG A 394 10.40 7.98 -25.37
N GLY A 395 10.29 7.70 -24.08
CA GLY A 395 10.24 8.68 -23.01
C GLY A 395 8.81 9.00 -22.57
N ILE A 396 8.66 9.61 -21.39
CA ILE A 396 7.39 9.80 -20.70
C ILE A 396 6.35 10.61 -21.49
N GLU A 397 6.78 11.51 -22.36
CA GLU A 397 5.89 12.43 -23.11
C GLU A 397 5.42 11.85 -24.45
N ARG A 398 6.04 10.79 -24.96
CA ARG A 398 5.79 10.30 -26.32
C ARG A 398 5.36 8.84 -26.32
N PHE A 399 4.15 8.60 -26.80
CA PHE A 399 3.59 7.27 -27.02
C PHE A 399 3.10 7.13 -28.47
N ASP A 400 3.73 6.23 -29.21
CA ASP A 400 3.36 5.90 -30.58
C ASP A 400 2.47 4.63 -30.57
N SER A 401 1.16 4.81 -30.75
CA SER A 401 0.20 3.69 -30.75
C SER A 401 0.41 2.75 -31.95
N LEU A 402 0.30 1.45 -31.74
CA LEU A 402 0.45 0.44 -32.80
C LEU A 402 -0.93 0.02 -33.35
N PRO A 403 -1.19 0.16 -34.66
CA PRO A 403 -2.50 -0.15 -35.26
C PRO A 403 -2.86 -1.64 -35.26
N ARG A 404 -1.89 -2.54 -35.02
CA ARG A 404 -2.08 -4.01 -34.90
C ARG A 404 -1.63 -4.55 -33.54
N GLY A 405 -1.71 -3.72 -32.51
CA GLY A 405 -1.16 -3.99 -31.18
C GLY A 405 -1.73 -5.21 -30.43
N GLY A 406 -2.87 -5.77 -30.89
CA GLY A 406 -3.36 -7.09 -30.49
C GLY A 406 -3.69 -7.29 -29.00
N VAL A 407 -3.63 -6.23 -28.19
CA VAL A 407 -3.97 -6.28 -26.77
C VAL A 407 -5.47 -6.09 -26.59
N GLY A 408 -6.10 -7.05 -25.94
CA GLY A 408 -7.47 -6.93 -25.45
C GLY A 408 -7.47 -6.46 -23.99
N ALA A 409 -8.52 -5.76 -23.58
CA ALA A 409 -8.75 -5.46 -22.17
C ALA A 409 -10.22 -5.60 -21.78
N ARG A 410 -10.47 -6.01 -20.55
CA ARG A 410 -11.77 -5.92 -19.90
C ARG A 410 -11.57 -5.40 -18.48
N ALA A 411 -12.43 -4.48 -18.06
CA ALA A 411 -12.32 -3.85 -16.76
C ALA A 411 -13.66 -3.84 -16.02
N VAL A 412 -13.59 -3.97 -14.70
CA VAL A 412 -14.70 -3.79 -13.76
C VAL A 412 -14.23 -2.84 -12.67
N TYR A 413 -15.09 -1.89 -12.32
CA TYR A 413 -14.97 -1.10 -11.10
C TYR A 413 -16.09 -1.52 -10.15
N ASP A 414 -15.75 -1.74 -8.89
CA ASP A 414 -16.71 -2.11 -7.86
C ASP A 414 -16.15 -1.72 -6.48
N HIS A 415 -16.97 -1.07 -5.66
CA HIS A 415 -16.67 -0.72 -4.27
C HIS A 415 -15.25 -0.20 -4.01
N GLY A 416 -14.79 0.78 -4.79
CA GLY A 416 -13.48 1.39 -4.56
C GLY A 416 -12.30 0.63 -5.17
N GLN A 417 -12.55 -0.30 -6.11
CA GLN A 417 -11.48 -1.10 -6.71
C GLN A 417 -11.68 -1.30 -8.20
N TRP A 418 -10.63 -1.01 -8.97
CA TRP A 418 -10.52 -1.40 -10.37
C TRP A 418 -9.88 -2.77 -10.51
N ARG A 419 -10.41 -3.56 -11.45
CA ARG A 419 -9.83 -4.84 -11.89
C ARG A 419 -9.81 -4.86 -13.41
N VAL A 420 -8.62 -4.90 -13.99
CA VAL A 420 -8.40 -4.90 -15.45
C VAL A 420 -7.68 -6.19 -15.85
N VAL A 421 -8.21 -6.89 -16.84
CA VAL A 421 -7.54 -8.04 -17.46
C VAL A 421 -7.06 -7.64 -18.84
N PHE A 422 -5.75 -7.62 -19.02
CA PHE A 422 -5.08 -7.51 -20.32
C PHE A 422 -4.87 -8.90 -20.92
N THR A 423 -5.14 -9.06 -22.20
CA THR A 423 -4.87 -10.32 -22.92
C THR A 423 -4.11 -10.06 -24.21
N ARG A 424 -3.16 -10.93 -24.54
CA ARG A 424 -2.38 -10.82 -25.78
C ARG A 424 -1.90 -12.21 -26.23
N ALA A 425 -1.76 -12.43 -27.53
CA ALA A 425 -0.97 -13.55 -28.05
C ALA A 425 0.50 -13.45 -27.57
N LEU A 426 1.19 -14.56 -27.37
CA LEU A 426 2.61 -14.59 -26.98
C LEU A 426 3.52 -14.22 -28.17
N ALA A 427 3.19 -14.76 -29.35
CA ALA A 427 3.90 -14.46 -30.59
C ALA A 427 3.59 -13.04 -31.08
N SER A 428 4.59 -12.40 -31.70
CA SER A 428 4.43 -11.17 -32.47
C SER A 428 4.94 -11.38 -33.88
N LEU A 429 4.22 -10.90 -34.88
CA LEU A 429 4.76 -10.76 -36.24
C LEU A 429 5.64 -9.51 -36.36
N ASP A 430 5.38 -8.49 -35.55
CA ASP A 430 6.19 -7.27 -35.45
C ASP A 430 7.06 -7.36 -34.19
N THR A 431 8.18 -8.07 -34.28
CA THR A 431 9.15 -8.19 -33.17
C THR A 431 10.05 -6.98 -33.03
N ALA A 432 9.99 -6.03 -33.96
CA ALA A 432 10.75 -4.79 -33.90
C ALA A 432 10.07 -3.76 -32.98
N SER A 433 8.73 -3.84 -32.84
CA SER A 433 7.95 -2.91 -32.02
C SER A 433 7.20 -3.58 -30.88
N GLN A 434 7.11 -4.90 -30.84
CA GLN A 434 6.40 -5.63 -29.79
C GLN A 434 7.24 -6.77 -29.23
N LEU A 435 7.17 -6.94 -27.91
CA LEU A 435 7.82 -8.04 -27.22
C LEU A 435 7.23 -9.40 -27.64
N PRO A 436 8.03 -10.34 -28.16
CA PRO A 436 7.63 -11.75 -28.20
C PRO A 436 7.78 -12.37 -26.82
N PHE A 437 6.69 -12.76 -26.19
CA PHE A 437 6.71 -13.42 -24.88
C PHE A 437 7.19 -14.85 -25.04
N ARG A 438 8.19 -15.25 -24.24
CA ARG A 438 8.82 -16.57 -24.29
C ARG A 438 8.88 -17.17 -22.90
N SER A 439 8.56 -18.45 -22.80
CA SER A 439 8.75 -19.23 -21.58
C SER A 439 10.23 -19.46 -21.26
N GLY A 440 10.53 -19.78 -20.01
CA GLY A 440 11.89 -20.01 -19.53
C GLY A 440 12.80 -18.77 -19.49
N ARG A 441 12.26 -17.56 -19.66
CA ARG A 441 12.98 -16.28 -19.54
C ARG A 441 12.26 -15.37 -18.55
N ALA A 442 13.02 -14.65 -17.73
CA ALA A 442 12.47 -13.58 -16.89
C ALA A 442 12.20 -12.35 -17.77
N ILE A 443 10.95 -11.93 -17.84
CA ILE A 443 10.48 -10.82 -18.67
C ILE A 443 10.34 -9.59 -17.77
N PRO A 444 11.12 -8.52 -17.96
CA PRO A 444 10.95 -7.31 -17.15
C PRO A 444 9.56 -6.70 -17.36
N VAL A 445 8.91 -6.30 -16.27
CA VAL A 445 7.59 -5.67 -16.28
C VAL A 445 7.52 -4.53 -15.27
N ALA A 446 6.86 -3.42 -15.63
CA ALA A 446 6.59 -2.28 -14.74
C ALA A 446 5.13 -1.82 -14.87
N PHE A 447 4.65 -1.09 -13.87
CA PHE A 447 3.25 -0.68 -13.73
C PHE A 447 3.14 0.81 -13.45
N PHE A 448 2.11 1.44 -14.02
CA PHE A 448 1.82 2.86 -13.82
C PHE A 448 0.32 3.02 -13.64
N ALA A 449 -0.07 3.84 -12.67
CA ALA A 449 -1.47 4.17 -12.40
C ALA A 449 -1.67 5.68 -12.41
N LEU A 450 -2.83 6.10 -12.89
CA LEU A 450 -3.29 7.48 -12.84
C LEU A 450 -4.70 7.48 -12.27
N ASP A 451 -4.88 8.05 -11.08
CA ASP A 451 -6.18 8.37 -10.48
C ASP A 451 -6.62 9.78 -10.91
N GLY A 452 -7.63 9.81 -11.79
CA GLY A 452 -8.13 11.06 -12.37
C GLY A 452 -8.76 12.00 -11.33
N SER A 453 -9.39 11.45 -10.29
CA SER A 453 -10.02 12.21 -9.20
C SER A 453 -9.00 12.79 -8.22
N ASN A 454 -7.78 12.27 -8.21
CA ASN A 454 -6.63 12.85 -7.52
C ASN A 454 -5.84 13.85 -8.40
N GLY A 455 -6.17 14.00 -9.69
CA GLY A 455 -5.50 14.94 -10.59
C GLY A 455 -4.30 14.37 -11.34
N GLU A 456 -4.13 13.05 -11.29
CA GLU A 456 -3.11 12.33 -12.04
C GLU A 456 -3.52 12.22 -13.51
N HIS A 457 -2.71 12.81 -14.37
CA HIS A 457 -2.83 12.76 -15.83
C HIS A 457 -1.49 13.16 -16.45
N GLY A 458 -1.29 12.82 -17.73
CA GLY A 458 -0.05 13.16 -18.44
C GLY A 458 1.16 12.54 -17.76
N THR A 459 2.06 13.37 -17.22
CA THR A 459 3.26 12.91 -16.49
C THR A 459 3.04 12.74 -14.98
N ARG A 460 1.91 13.21 -14.44
CA ARG A 460 1.56 13.05 -13.02
C ARG A 460 0.92 11.69 -12.82
N MET A 461 1.64 10.78 -12.18
CA MET A 461 1.22 9.39 -12.05
C MET A 461 1.97 8.69 -10.91
N ALA A 462 1.44 7.55 -10.50
CA ALA A 462 2.12 6.59 -9.66
C ALA A 462 2.87 5.56 -10.54
N VAL A 463 4.12 5.25 -10.22
CA VAL A 463 5.01 4.40 -11.02
C VAL A 463 5.68 3.32 -10.17
N SER A 464 5.93 2.16 -10.76
CA SER A 464 6.75 1.10 -10.18
C SER A 464 8.18 1.10 -10.74
N THR A 465 9.08 0.34 -10.11
CA THR A 465 10.34 -0.08 -10.75
C THR A 465 10.10 -1.31 -11.65
N TRP A 466 11.17 -1.81 -12.28
CA TRP A 466 11.18 -3.09 -12.99
C TRP A 466 11.09 -4.28 -12.05
N TYR A 467 10.07 -5.10 -12.21
CA TYR A 467 9.94 -6.46 -11.69
C TYR A 467 10.05 -7.48 -12.83
N PHE A 468 9.71 -8.74 -12.57
CA PHE A 468 9.77 -9.80 -13.56
C PHE A 468 8.47 -10.59 -13.68
N LEU A 469 8.18 -11.04 -14.89
CA LEU A 469 7.16 -12.00 -15.25
C LEU A 469 7.84 -13.26 -15.77
N ALA A 470 7.48 -14.41 -15.24
CA ALA A 470 7.92 -15.72 -15.70
C ALA A 470 6.72 -16.50 -16.24
N LEU A 471 6.83 -17.01 -17.47
CA LEU A 471 5.86 -17.98 -18.01
C LEU A 471 6.33 -19.37 -17.64
N ASP A 472 5.58 -20.05 -16.78
CA ASP A 472 5.97 -21.33 -16.23
C ASP A 472 5.84 -22.43 -17.29
N GLU A 473 6.83 -23.32 -17.33
CA GLU A 473 6.77 -24.54 -18.13
C GLU A 473 6.39 -25.73 -17.25
N PRO A 474 5.64 -26.71 -17.79
CA PRO A 474 5.38 -27.94 -17.06
C PRO A 474 6.71 -28.62 -16.75
N VAL A 475 6.93 -28.93 -15.48
CA VAL A 475 8.12 -29.66 -15.03
C VAL A 475 8.16 -31.00 -15.78
N PRO A 476 9.20 -31.28 -16.58
CA PRO A 476 9.25 -32.51 -17.36
C PRO A 476 9.19 -33.75 -16.46
N ALA A 477 8.41 -34.78 -16.81
CA ALA A 477 8.22 -35.97 -15.97
C ALA A 477 9.55 -36.64 -15.54
N ARG A 478 10.60 -36.51 -16.36
CA ARG A 478 11.97 -36.96 -16.04
C ARG A 478 12.50 -36.39 -14.72
N VAL A 479 12.12 -35.18 -14.34
CA VAL A 479 12.57 -34.55 -13.08
C VAL A 479 12.07 -35.34 -11.87
N PHE A 480 10.87 -35.92 -11.94
CA PHE A 480 10.32 -36.77 -10.88
C PHE A 480 10.77 -38.23 -11.00
N ILE A 481 10.90 -38.74 -12.22
CA ILE A 481 11.22 -40.15 -12.49
C ILE A 481 12.71 -40.44 -12.26
N SER A 482 13.62 -39.54 -12.65
CA SER A 482 15.06 -39.77 -12.58
C SER A 482 15.58 -40.04 -11.15
N PRO A 483 15.18 -39.29 -10.10
CA PRO A 483 15.59 -39.60 -8.73
C PRO A 483 15.09 -40.98 -8.26
N VAL A 484 13.86 -41.35 -8.62
CA VAL A 484 13.28 -42.66 -8.26
C VAL A 484 14.04 -43.78 -8.96
N LEU A 485 14.33 -43.66 -10.25
CA LEU A 485 15.12 -44.63 -10.99
C LEU A 485 16.55 -44.75 -10.44
N ALA A 486 17.20 -43.63 -10.12
CA ALA A 486 18.52 -43.61 -9.52
C ALA A 486 18.53 -44.31 -8.15
N MET A 487 17.51 -44.07 -7.32
CA MET A 487 17.33 -44.75 -6.04
C MET A 487 17.18 -46.27 -6.22
N LEU A 488 16.31 -46.72 -7.14
CA LEU A 488 16.11 -48.14 -7.43
C LEU A 488 17.38 -48.82 -7.96
N LEU A 489 18.11 -48.16 -8.86
CA LEU A 489 19.40 -48.64 -9.38
C LEU A 489 20.44 -48.77 -8.25
N THR A 490 20.53 -47.78 -7.38
CA THR A 490 21.47 -47.77 -6.26
C THR A 490 21.14 -48.88 -5.27
N LEU A 491 19.86 -49.09 -4.99
CA LEU A 491 19.37 -50.13 -4.09
C LEU A 491 19.59 -51.54 -4.69
N GLY A 492 19.33 -51.70 -6.00
CA GLY A 492 19.61 -52.95 -6.72
C GLY A 492 21.10 -53.29 -6.80
N LEU A 493 21.96 -52.31 -7.10
CA LEU A 493 23.42 -52.48 -7.07
C LEU A 493 23.92 -52.82 -5.65
N GLY A 494 23.37 -52.16 -4.63
CA GLY A 494 23.65 -52.47 -3.22
C GLY A 494 23.29 -53.91 -2.85
N MET A 495 22.08 -54.36 -3.21
CA MET A 495 21.65 -55.74 -3.01
C MET A 495 22.55 -56.75 -3.72
N LEU A 496 22.97 -56.45 -4.96
CA LEU A 496 23.88 -57.32 -5.72
C LEU A 496 25.26 -57.44 -5.05
N VAL A 497 25.80 -56.35 -4.50
CA VAL A 497 27.06 -56.36 -3.74
C VAL A 497 26.91 -57.20 -2.48
N VAL A 498 25.84 -57.02 -1.71
CA VAL A 498 25.54 -57.80 -0.51
C VAL A 498 25.42 -59.29 -0.85
N TRP A 499 24.68 -59.63 -1.89
CA TRP A 499 24.50 -61.02 -2.34
C TRP A 499 25.83 -61.66 -2.77
N ARG A 500 26.66 -60.95 -3.54
CA ARG A 500 28.01 -61.44 -3.92
C ARG A 500 28.94 -61.60 -2.73
N ALA A 501 28.87 -60.70 -1.75
CA ALA A 501 29.65 -60.80 -0.52
C ALA A 501 29.23 -62.01 0.33
N GLN A 502 27.92 -62.27 0.44
CA GLN A 502 27.36 -63.44 1.10
C GLN A 502 27.79 -64.75 0.40
N GLN A 503 27.72 -64.83 -0.93
CA GLN A 503 28.18 -66.04 -1.65
C GLN A 503 29.68 -66.31 -1.47
N LYS A 504 30.52 -65.27 -1.46
CA LYS A 504 31.97 -65.44 -1.17
C LYS A 504 32.25 -65.90 0.26
N THR A 505 31.45 -65.48 1.24
CA THR A 505 31.59 -65.93 2.64
C THR A 505 31.09 -67.35 2.83
N SER A 506 30.03 -67.76 2.12
CA SER A 506 29.57 -69.16 2.08
C SER A 506 30.61 -70.09 1.47
N TYR A 507 31.28 -69.69 0.38
CA TYR A 507 32.34 -70.49 -0.26
C TYR A 507 33.58 -70.65 0.64
N ARG A 508 33.96 -69.60 1.39
CA ARG A 508 35.08 -69.66 2.36
C ARG A 508 34.79 -70.44 3.64
N ARG A 509 33.54 -70.74 3.96
CA ARG A 509 33.17 -71.61 5.10
C ARG A 509 33.09 -73.09 4.72
N GLN A 510 33.15 -73.42 3.43
CA GLN A 510 33.11 -74.80 2.91
C GLN A 510 34.51 -75.33 2.51
N GLN A 511 35.54 -74.49 2.62
CA GLN A 511 36.96 -74.88 2.67
C GLN A 511 37.40 -74.83 4.13
#